data_AF-A0A6V7CG29-F1
#
_entry.id   AF-A0A6V7CG29-F1
#
_cell.length_a   1.000
_cell.length_b   1.000
_cell.length_c   1.000
_cell.angle_alpha   90.00
_cell.angle_beta   90.00
_cell.angle_gamma   90.00
#
_symmetry.space_group_name_H-M   'P 1'
#
loop_
_entity.id
_entity.type
_entity.pdbx_description
1 polymer ?
#
loop_
_entity_poly.entity_id
_entity_poly.type
_entity_poly.pdbx_seq_one_letter_code
_entity_poly.pdbx_strand_id
1 'polypeptide(L)'
;MNALTELTAALQSLHLLRPTLLWALLAIVPAALLWHLRRRDAEVWRHSVDAHLLPKLLVSGGQRGWLGFVLAALTYALAVVAMTGPSWRQVERPVYHSSMPLVVALDLSSSINANDLPPSRLLQARAKLATLLRKRAGGEVALLVYAGETFTVAPLTEDTANVALFLDALSPSVMPVDGKRADAAIDAATQLLVQAGFKQGDILLVSDSADRGAGSSARLAHSRGFSVSALGVGSERGAAYRTSTGEIAQAKLDEASLRDLAGQGGGRYARIAADDSDLRALGVLDPTQQPLADEAAESNGGKTWLDEGYWLLLPVMLLALLAFRRRAVVAVLALVCVLPLARPAHAAESTLWQRADQVQQQRLDAGVQAYRKGDFAAAQKAFEGVPTDEGLYNLGNALARQGQYDEAIAAYDRALKQHPDQQDAIANRAAVDAARKRQQQNNKDGKGQSKDQKQSGQNKPGQNQSGQNKQDNQNAGQDGQDRQGAQGKQDSKDQPSPAQTPQDGKSQDQQSKNGQGEQSKQDAPPQSADAQAQQQADAAQRQKMRQAMAQAGDKSADANGKQEAAAVSETPEQREQRQAVDAWLRRVPDDPGSLLRTKFRLEHERRQRDGR
;
A
#
# COMPACT_ATOMS: atom_id res chain seq x y z
N MET A 1 -20.10 41.38 14.87
CA MET A 1 -21.35 40.60 14.98
C MET A 1 -21.09 39.11 14.80
N ASN A 2 -20.28 38.67 13.84
CA ASN A 2 -19.98 37.26 13.55
C ASN A 2 -19.57 36.40 14.77
N ALA A 3 -18.76 36.92 15.71
CA ALA A 3 -18.31 36.16 16.88
C ALA A 3 -19.47 35.73 17.82
N LEU A 4 -20.56 36.50 17.90
CA LEU A 4 -21.74 36.15 18.70
C LEU A 4 -22.59 35.09 17.99
N THR A 5 -22.72 35.17 16.66
CA THR A 5 -23.43 34.16 15.86
C THR A 5 -22.69 32.81 15.84
N GLU A 6 -21.35 32.82 15.80
CA GLU A 6 -20.54 31.59 15.93
C GLU A 6 -20.61 31.00 17.34
N LEU A 7 -20.58 31.82 18.40
CA LEU A 7 -20.81 31.36 19.77
C LEU A 7 -22.18 30.70 19.94
N THR A 8 -23.24 31.27 19.37
CA THR A 8 -24.59 30.66 19.42
C THR A 8 -24.69 29.37 18.59
N ALA A 9 -23.99 29.28 17.45
CA ALA A 9 -23.93 28.04 16.68
C ALA A 9 -23.16 26.94 17.42
N ALA A 10 -22.03 27.29 18.06
CA ALA A 10 -21.25 26.36 18.89
C ALA A 10 -22.01 25.89 20.15
N LEU A 11 -22.85 26.75 20.72
CA LEU A 11 -23.76 26.37 21.82
C LEU A 11 -24.89 25.44 21.37
N GLN A 12 -25.30 25.50 20.11
CA GLN A 12 -26.29 24.58 19.53
C GLN A 12 -25.70 23.23 19.10
N SER A 13 -24.40 23.16 18.80
CA SER A 13 -23.69 21.91 18.49
C SER A 13 -23.03 21.23 19.71
N LEU A 14 -23.22 21.78 20.91
CA LEU A 14 -22.63 21.26 22.15
C LEU A 14 -23.32 19.96 22.60
N HIS A 15 -22.60 18.86 22.51
CA HIS A 15 -22.98 17.56 23.06
C HIS A 15 -22.21 17.27 24.36
N LEU A 16 -22.80 16.52 25.30
CA LEU A 16 -22.11 16.03 26.50
C LEU A 16 -22.00 14.50 26.41
N LEU A 17 -20.79 13.95 26.37
CA LEU A 17 -20.60 12.49 26.34
C LEU A 17 -21.10 11.81 27.63
N ARG A 18 -21.04 12.52 28.77
CA ARG A 18 -21.27 11.94 30.11
C ARG A 18 -22.14 12.87 30.97
N PRO A 19 -23.41 13.12 30.59
CA PRO A 19 -24.27 14.08 31.28
C PRO A 19 -24.57 13.67 32.74
N THR A 20 -24.49 12.38 33.06
CA THR A 20 -24.67 11.84 34.42
C THR A 20 -23.65 12.39 35.43
N LEU A 21 -22.48 12.85 34.98
CA LEU A 21 -21.47 13.43 35.87
C LEU A 21 -21.86 14.80 36.41
N LEU A 22 -22.85 15.49 35.83
CA LEU A 22 -23.37 16.76 36.37
C LEU A 22 -23.94 16.60 37.80
N TRP A 23 -24.42 15.42 38.17
CA TRP A 23 -24.87 15.14 39.54
C TRP A 23 -23.76 15.31 40.60
N ALA A 24 -22.48 15.24 40.22
CA ALA A 24 -21.36 15.51 41.12
C ALA A 24 -21.37 16.95 41.66
N LEU A 25 -21.96 17.93 40.94
CA LEU A 25 -22.14 19.30 41.43
C LEU A 25 -22.91 19.37 42.76
N LEU A 26 -23.78 18.38 43.04
CA LEU A 26 -24.52 18.29 44.30
C LEU A 26 -23.59 18.23 45.53
N ALA A 27 -22.36 17.72 45.39
CA ALA A 27 -21.36 17.65 46.45
C ALA A 27 -20.93 19.03 47.01
N ILE A 28 -21.19 20.12 46.27
CA ILE A 28 -20.96 21.50 46.74
C ILE A 28 -21.88 21.83 47.94
N VAL A 29 -23.10 21.28 47.98
CA VAL A 29 -24.09 21.55 49.03
C VAL A 29 -23.65 21.03 50.42
N PRO A 30 -23.30 19.74 50.62
CA PRO A 30 -22.78 19.28 51.90
C PRO A 30 -21.42 19.91 52.23
N ALA A 31 -20.59 20.25 51.24
CA ALA A 31 -19.34 20.99 51.47
C ALA A 31 -19.60 22.41 52.04
N ALA A 32 -20.60 23.12 51.51
CA ALA A 32 -21.05 24.42 52.04
C ALA A 32 -21.62 24.30 53.46
N LEU A 33 -22.43 23.26 53.72
CA LEU A 33 -22.99 23.00 55.04
C LEU A 33 -21.89 22.70 56.07
N LEU A 34 -20.93 21.84 55.74
CA LEU A 34 -19.77 21.52 56.59
C LEU A 34 -18.88 22.74 56.86
N TRP A 35 -18.66 23.58 55.84
CA TRP A 35 -17.93 24.85 55.98
C TRP A 35 -18.67 25.83 56.91
N HIS A 36 -19.99 25.91 56.79
CA HIS A 36 -20.84 26.76 57.65
C HIS A 36 -20.88 26.25 59.10
N LEU A 37 -20.99 24.93 59.30
CA LEU A 37 -20.96 24.30 60.64
C LEU A 37 -19.61 24.55 61.34
N ARG A 38 -18.48 24.31 60.65
CA ARG A 38 -17.13 24.60 61.19
C ARG A 38 -16.88 26.08 61.51
N ARG A 39 -17.67 27.01 60.96
CA ARG A 39 -17.61 28.42 61.35
C ARG A 39 -18.33 28.72 62.66
N ARG A 40 -19.33 27.92 63.07
CA ARG A 40 -20.04 28.07 64.34
C ARG A 40 -19.17 27.68 65.54
N ASP A 41 -18.22 26.77 65.38
CA ASP A 41 -17.28 26.44 66.47
C ASP A 41 -16.44 27.65 66.92
N ALA A 42 -16.11 28.57 66.00
CA ALA A 42 -15.44 29.84 66.33
C ALA A 42 -16.36 30.84 67.08
N GLU A 43 -17.67 30.59 67.12
CA GLU A 43 -18.67 31.37 67.83
C GLU A 43 -18.93 30.80 69.25
N VAL A 44 -18.68 29.51 69.47
CA VAL A 44 -18.67 28.89 70.81
C VAL A 44 -17.62 29.56 71.71
N TRP A 45 -16.41 29.79 71.20
CA TRP A 45 -15.35 30.52 71.92
C TRP A 45 -15.70 31.98 72.25
N ARG A 46 -16.72 32.58 71.61
CA ARG A 46 -17.21 33.92 71.98
C ARG A 46 -18.15 33.91 73.18
N HIS A 47 -18.73 32.75 73.50
CA HIS A 47 -19.64 32.58 74.65
C HIS A 47 -18.89 32.14 75.92
N SER A 48 -17.66 31.64 75.80
CA SER A 48 -16.84 31.11 76.90
C SER A 48 -15.57 31.91 77.22
N VAL A 49 -15.32 33.03 76.52
CA VAL A 49 -14.14 33.90 76.72
C VAL A 49 -14.59 35.36 76.78
N ASP A 50 -14.06 36.13 77.73
CA ASP A 50 -14.41 37.54 77.90
C ASP A 50 -14.15 38.41 76.66
N ALA A 51 -15.08 39.32 76.39
CA ALA A 51 -15.10 40.24 75.23
C ALA A 51 -13.77 41.00 75.01
N HIS A 52 -13.03 41.29 76.07
CA HIS A 52 -11.78 42.06 76.02
C HIS A 52 -10.54 41.23 75.62
N LEU A 53 -10.58 39.90 75.76
CA LEU A 53 -9.47 38.98 75.42
C LEU A 53 -9.61 38.42 73.99
N LEU A 54 -10.85 38.27 73.52
CA LEU A 54 -11.20 37.78 72.18
C LEU A 54 -10.38 38.41 71.03
N PRO A 55 -10.14 39.73 70.95
CA PRO A 55 -9.36 40.34 69.86
C PRO A 55 -7.87 39.98 69.85
N LYS A 56 -7.32 39.50 70.97
CA LYS A 56 -5.91 39.09 71.09
C LYS A 56 -5.71 37.57 70.92
N LEU A 57 -6.76 36.79 71.13
CA LEU A 57 -6.74 35.32 71.02
C LEU A 57 -7.24 34.80 69.66
N LEU A 58 -8.20 35.50 69.02
CA LEU A 58 -8.70 35.11 67.71
C LEU A 58 -8.00 35.87 66.58
N VAL A 59 -7.30 35.12 65.72
CA VAL A 59 -6.85 35.64 64.42
C VAL A 59 -8.08 35.92 63.54
N SER A 60 -8.33 37.18 63.22
CA SER A 60 -9.50 37.66 62.47
C SER A 60 -9.63 37.10 61.03
N GLY A 61 -10.17 35.88 60.91
CA GLY A 61 -10.31 35.13 59.65
C GLY A 61 -11.60 35.36 58.84
N GLY A 62 -12.45 36.32 59.25
CA GLY A 62 -13.86 36.42 58.82
C GLY A 62 -14.12 36.40 57.31
N GLN A 63 -13.58 37.38 56.56
CA GLN A 63 -13.90 37.54 55.13
C GLN A 63 -13.05 36.65 54.20
N ARG A 64 -11.77 36.42 54.53
CA ARG A 64 -10.85 35.69 53.64
C ARG A 64 -11.20 34.21 53.43
N GLY A 65 -11.90 33.59 54.37
CA GLY A 65 -12.32 32.18 54.25
C GLY A 65 -13.51 31.93 53.32
N TRP A 66 -14.35 32.93 53.02
CA TRP A 66 -15.47 32.77 52.07
C TRP A 66 -14.98 32.80 50.63
N LEU A 67 -14.11 33.75 50.28
CA LEU A 67 -13.52 33.84 48.95
C LEU A 67 -12.76 32.55 48.58
N GLY A 68 -12.03 31.95 49.53
CA GLY A 68 -11.38 30.65 49.34
C GLY A 68 -12.37 29.50 49.10
N PHE A 69 -13.51 29.48 49.81
CA PHE A 69 -14.57 28.49 49.58
C PHE A 69 -15.23 28.67 48.20
N VAL A 70 -15.55 29.91 47.81
CA VAL A 70 -16.12 30.24 46.49
C VAL A 70 -15.16 29.84 45.36
N LEU A 71 -13.87 30.14 45.49
CA LEU A 71 -12.86 29.71 44.51
C LEU A 71 -12.73 28.18 44.43
N ALA A 72 -12.75 27.48 45.56
CA ALA A 72 -12.72 26.01 45.59
C ALA A 72 -13.98 25.39 44.94
N ALA A 73 -15.16 25.92 45.26
CA ALA A 73 -16.43 25.48 44.66
C ALA A 73 -16.48 25.75 43.15
N LEU A 74 -15.98 26.91 42.69
CA LEU A 74 -15.87 27.24 41.26
C LEU A 74 -14.88 26.32 40.54
N THR A 75 -13.72 26.04 41.14
CA THR A 75 -12.71 25.11 40.61
C THR A 75 -13.30 23.70 40.47
N TYR A 76 -14.02 23.24 41.49
CA TYR A 76 -14.70 21.95 41.48
C TYR A 76 -15.81 21.90 40.40
N ALA A 77 -16.63 22.94 40.29
CA ALA A 77 -17.69 23.00 39.29
C ALA A 77 -17.13 22.94 37.85
N LEU A 78 -16.06 23.71 37.57
CA LEU A 78 -15.36 23.67 36.28
C LEU A 78 -14.75 22.28 35.99
N ALA A 79 -14.20 21.61 37.00
CA ALA A 79 -13.66 20.25 36.84
C ALA A 79 -14.77 19.22 36.56
N VAL A 80 -15.93 19.33 37.22
CA VAL A 80 -17.09 18.47 36.92
C VAL A 80 -17.58 18.69 35.49
N VAL A 81 -17.71 19.94 35.03
CA VAL A 81 -18.09 20.23 33.63
C VAL A 81 -17.04 19.70 32.65
N ALA A 82 -15.74 19.83 32.94
CA ALA A 82 -14.68 19.21 32.13
C ALA A 82 -14.87 17.69 32.00
N MET A 83 -15.18 17.01 33.10
CA MET A 83 -15.38 15.55 33.14
C MET A 83 -16.66 15.08 32.42
N THR A 84 -17.67 15.94 32.23
CA THR A 84 -18.89 15.59 31.47
C THR A 84 -18.64 15.42 29.96
N GLY A 85 -17.45 15.77 29.49
CA GLY A 85 -17.03 15.64 28.10
C GLY A 85 -17.85 16.52 27.15
N PRO A 86 -17.77 17.86 27.26
CA PRO A 86 -18.35 18.76 26.27
C PRO A 86 -17.64 18.59 24.93
N SER A 87 -18.44 18.50 23.87
CA SER A 87 -17.99 18.17 22.52
C SER A 87 -18.75 18.98 21.48
N TRP A 88 -17.99 19.59 20.57
CA TRP A 88 -18.51 20.35 19.43
C TRP A 88 -17.90 19.89 18.11
N ARG A 89 -17.03 18.88 18.13
CA ARG A 89 -16.35 18.31 16.97
C ARG A 89 -16.68 16.83 16.82
N GLN A 90 -17.00 16.43 15.58
CA GLN A 90 -17.15 15.03 15.19
C GLN A 90 -15.96 14.60 14.32
N VAL A 91 -15.56 13.33 14.44
CA VAL A 91 -14.55 12.70 13.57
C VAL A 91 -15.06 11.36 13.08
N GLU A 92 -14.79 11.05 11.82
CA GLU A 92 -15.09 9.75 11.20
C GLU A 92 -14.06 8.73 11.67
N ARG A 93 -14.51 7.72 12.41
CA ARG A 93 -13.66 6.63 12.89
C ARG A 93 -13.81 5.45 11.92
N PRO A 94 -12.73 4.95 11.31
CA PRO A 94 -12.83 3.79 10.41
C PRO A 94 -13.25 2.57 11.23
N VAL A 95 -14.40 2.01 10.88
CA VAL A 95 -14.90 0.74 11.42
C VAL A 95 -14.15 -0.38 10.69
N TYR A 96 -13.39 -1.18 11.42
CA TYR A 96 -12.78 -2.39 10.88
C TYR A 96 -13.89 -3.44 10.69
N HIS A 97 -14.33 -3.64 9.46
CA HIS A 97 -15.24 -4.72 9.12
C HIS A 97 -14.50 -6.06 9.20
N SER A 98 -14.80 -6.86 10.23
CA SER A 98 -14.37 -8.26 10.29
C SER A 98 -15.00 -8.99 9.10
N SER A 99 -14.21 -9.16 8.06
CA SER A 99 -14.61 -9.78 6.80
C SER A 99 -14.19 -11.24 6.87
N MET A 100 -15.12 -12.16 6.58
CA MET A 100 -14.90 -13.60 6.74
C MET A 100 -13.58 -14.02 6.06
N PRO A 101 -12.70 -14.77 6.73
CA PRO A 101 -11.43 -15.19 6.13
C PRO A 101 -11.68 -16.26 5.05
N LEU A 102 -10.77 -16.36 4.08
CA LEU A 102 -10.80 -17.36 3.02
C LEU A 102 -9.50 -18.16 2.98
N VAL A 103 -9.59 -19.48 3.10
CA VAL A 103 -8.46 -20.38 2.85
C VAL A 103 -8.61 -21.02 1.48
N VAL A 104 -7.72 -20.70 0.55
CA VAL A 104 -7.65 -21.36 -0.76
C VAL A 104 -6.75 -22.59 -0.65
N ALA A 105 -7.24 -23.75 -1.05
CA ALA A 105 -6.47 -25.00 -1.16
C ALA A 105 -6.36 -25.43 -2.62
N LEU A 106 -5.19 -25.22 -3.23
CA LEU A 106 -4.92 -25.53 -4.64
C LEU A 106 -4.30 -26.91 -4.83
N ASP A 107 -4.90 -27.72 -5.70
CA ASP A 107 -4.37 -28.99 -6.16
C ASP A 107 -3.13 -28.79 -7.06
N LEU A 108 -1.99 -29.32 -6.63
CA LEU A 108 -0.73 -29.39 -7.38
C LEU A 108 -0.31 -30.84 -7.67
N SER A 109 -1.25 -31.78 -7.72
CA SER A 109 -1.01 -33.14 -8.23
C SER A 109 -0.67 -33.12 -9.72
N SER A 110 -0.07 -34.20 -10.24
CA SER A 110 0.31 -34.26 -11.67
C SER A 110 -0.85 -34.01 -12.65
N SER A 111 -2.13 -34.23 -12.26
CA SER A 111 -3.27 -34.04 -13.17
C SER A 111 -3.60 -32.56 -13.46
N ILE A 112 -3.08 -31.63 -12.66
CA ILE A 112 -3.19 -30.18 -12.94
C ILE A 112 -2.38 -29.74 -14.18
N ASN A 113 -1.50 -30.61 -14.69
CA ASN A 113 -0.78 -30.41 -15.96
C ASN A 113 -1.59 -30.85 -17.20
N ALA A 114 -2.84 -31.28 -17.04
CA ALA A 114 -3.71 -31.61 -18.17
C ALA A 114 -4.09 -30.36 -18.98
N ASN A 115 -4.20 -30.53 -20.31
CA ASN A 115 -4.39 -29.44 -21.29
C ASN A 115 -5.80 -29.41 -21.90
N ASP A 116 -6.82 -29.97 -21.23
CA ASP A 116 -8.23 -29.88 -21.65
C ASP A 116 -8.87 -28.51 -21.37
N LEU A 117 -8.22 -27.68 -20.57
CA LEU A 117 -8.47 -26.25 -20.46
C LEU A 117 -7.24 -25.48 -20.99
N PRO A 118 -7.30 -24.89 -22.19
CA PRO A 118 -6.18 -24.13 -22.75
C PRO A 118 -5.86 -22.89 -21.89
N PRO A 119 -4.58 -22.52 -21.69
CA PRO A 119 -3.38 -23.23 -22.13
C PRO A 119 -3.05 -24.49 -21.30
N SER A 120 -3.32 -24.48 -20.00
CA SER A 120 -3.34 -25.68 -19.13
C SER A 120 -4.24 -25.44 -17.90
N ARG A 121 -4.68 -26.50 -17.23
CA ARG A 121 -5.48 -26.39 -15.98
C ARG A 121 -4.78 -25.54 -14.93
N LEU A 122 -3.47 -25.76 -14.70
CA LEU A 122 -2.68 -24.98 -13.73
C LEU A 122 -2.65 -23.49 -14.06
N LEU A 123 -2.47 -23.13 -15.33
CA LEU A 123 -2.43 -21.72 -15.74
C LEU A 123 -3.81 -21.06 -15.61
N GLN A 124 -4.89 -21.80 -15.91
CA GLN A 124 -6.25 -21.33 -15.66
C GLN A 124 -6.55 -21.16 -14.17
N ALA A 125 -6.14 -22.11 -13.32
CA ALA A 125 -6.30 -22.02 -11.88
C ALA A 125 -5.53 -20.82 -11.29
N ARG A 126 -4.25 -20.64 -11.66
CA ARG A 126 -3.44 -19.47 -11.27
C ARG A 126 -4.08 -18.15 -11.72
N ALA A 127 -4.53 -18.04 -12.98
CA ALA A 127 -5.19 -16.84 -13.48
C ALA A 127 -6.49 -16.54 -12.73
N LYS A 128 -7.31 -17.57 -12.45
CA LYS A 128 -8.54 -17.46 -11.67
C LYS A 128 -8.28 -17.02 -10.23
N LEU A 129 -7.26 -17.57 -9.57
CA LEU A 129 -6.83 -17.15 -8.23
C LEU A 129 -6.26 -15.73 -8.21
N ALA A 130 -5.51 -15.33 -9.24
CA ALA A 130 -5.03 -13.94 -9.39
C ALA A 130 -6.17 -12.94 -9.66
N THR A 131 -7.34 -13.40 -10.12
CA THR A 131 -8.56 -12.58 -10.21
C THR A 131 -9.31 -12.55 -8.89
N LEU A 132 -9.45 -13.70 -8.20
CA LEU A 132 -9.99 -13.80 -6.83
C LEU A 132 -9.27 -12.83 -5.88
N LEU A 133 -7.95 -12.96 -5.74
CA LEU A 133 -7.12 -12.14 -4.84
C LEU A 133 -7.24 -10.63 -5.10
N ARG A 134 -7.52 -10.24 -6.35
CA ARG A 134 -7.59 -8.83 -6.78
C ARG A 134 -9.00 -8.23 -6.67
N LYS A 135 -10.04 -9.06 -6.80
CA LYS A 135 -11.44 -8.61 -6.81
C LYS A 135 -12.16 -8.83 -5.48
N ARG A 136 -11.60 -9.66 -4.59
CA ARG A 136 -12.20 -9.94 -3.29
C ARG A 136 -12.29 -8.69 -2.42
N ALA A 137 -13.48 -8.41 -1.89
CA ALA A 137 -13.77 -7.27 -1.05
C ALA A 137 -13.34 -7.54 0.42
N GLY A 138 -12.03 -7.42 0.68
CA GLY A 138 -11.46 -7.55 2.02
C GLY A 138 -11.38 -8.99 2.54
N GLY A 139 -11.14 -9.09 3.85
CA GLY A 139 -10.95 -10.34 4.58
C GLY A 139 -9.57 -10.95 4.36
N GLU A 140 -9.02 -11.57 5.41
CA GLU A 140 -7.75 -12.29 5.29
C GLU A 140 -7.87 -13.46 4.32
N VAL A 141 -6.82 -13.70 3.53
CA VAL A 141 -6.68 -14.84 2.62
C VAL A 141 -5.45 -15.65 3.00
N ALA A 142 -5.58 -16.98 3.07
CA ALA A 142 -4.45 -17.91 3.06
C ALA A 142 -4.42 -18.71 1.75
N LEU A 143 -3.22 -19.17 1.39
CA LEU A 143 -2.99 -20.04 0.25
C LEU A 143 -2.25 -21.29 0.70
N LEU A 144 -2.93 -22.42 0.60
CA LEU A 144 -2.42 -23.77 0.78
C LEU A 144 -2.29 -24.44 -0.58
N VAL A 145 -1.33 -25.35 -0.68
CA VAL A 145 -1.19 -26.25 -1.82
C VAL A 145 -1.14 -27.69 -1.33
N TYR A 146 -1.71 -28.60 -2.10
CA TYR A 146 -1.73 -30.01 -1.75
C TYR A 146 -1.54 -30.93 -2.96
N ALA A 147 -1.02 -32.12 -2.67
CA ALA A 147 -0.94 -33.25 -3.59
C ALA A 147 -1.03 -34.53 -2.74
N GLY A 148 0.06 -35.28 -2.59
CA GLY A 148 0.15 -36.37 -1.59
C GLY A 148 0.22 -35.85 -0.14
N GLU A 149 0.67 -34.62 0.05
CA GLU A 149 0.69 -33.89 1.33
C GLU A 149 0.23 -32.44 1.14
N THR A 150 -0.05 -31.72 2.24
CA THR A 150 -0.44 -30.30 2.24
C THR A 150 0.64 -29.40 2.86
N PHE A 151 0.82 -28.22 2.28
CA PHE A 151 1.71 -27.15 2.78
C PHE A 151 1.08 -25.76 2.67
N THR A 152 1.36 -24.90 3.64
CA THR A 152 0.97 -23.49 3.62
C THR A 152 2.00 -22.67 2.82
N VAL A 153 1.54 -22.09 1.71
CA VAL A 153 2.32 -21.14 0.89
C VAL A 153 2.32 -19.78 1.59
N ALA A 154 1.13 -19.25 1.86
CA ALA A 154 0.91 -18.01 2.59
C ALA A 154 -0.08 -18.24 3.74
N PRO A 155 0.21 -17.77 4.97
CA PRO A 155 -0.75 -17.77 6.08
C PRO A 155 -1.87 -16.76 5.80
N LEU A 156 -2.87 -16.70 6.69
CA LEU A 156 -3.93 -15.69 6.65
C LEU A 156 -3.29 -14.28 6.65
N THR A 157 -3.63 -13.47 5.65
CA THR A 157 -3.15 -12.08 5.52
C THR A 157 -4.14 -11.24 4.71
N GLU A 158 -4.23 -9.94 5.02
CA GLU A 158 -4.96 -8.96 4.21
C GLU A 158 -4.19 -8.58 2.92
N ASP A 159 -2.87 -8.81 2.87
CA ASP A 159 -2.03 -8.48 1.71
C ASP A 159 -2.14 -9.55 0.60
N THR A 160 -3.26 -9.50 -0.13
CA THR A 160 -3.52 -10.40 -1.26
C THR A 160 -2.54 -10.18 -2.43
N ALA A 161 -1.88 -9.03 -2.51
CA ALA A 161 -0.86 -8.76 -3.53
C ALA A 161 0.42 -9.56 -3.27
N ASN A 162 0.87 -9.65 -2.01
CA ASN A 162 1.97 -10.52 -1.62
C ASN A 162 1.62 -12.01 -1.79
N VAL A 163 0.38 -12.43 -1.51
CA VAL A 163 -0.08 -13.81 -1.81
C VAL A 163 0.02 -14.10 -3.31
N ALA A 164 -0.32 -13.14 -4.17
CA ALA A 164 -0.29 -13.31 -5.62
C ALA A 164 1.13 -13.56 -6.18
N LEU A 165 2.19 -13.03 -5.53
CA LEU A 165 3.59 -13.26 -5.95
C LEU A 165 3.97 -14.75 -5.96
N PHE A 166 3.36 -15.56 -5.11
CA PHE A 166 3.65 -16.99 -5.06
C PHE A 166 2.97 -17.79 -6.17
N LEU A 167 1.86 -17.30 -6.77
CA LEU A 167 1.07 -18.07 -7.74
C LEU A 167 1.89 -18.54 -8.95
N ASP A 168 2.80 -17.70 -9.44
CA ASP A 168 3.65 -18.03 -10.59
C ASP A 168 4.70 -19.11 -10.28
N ALA A 169 5.04 -19.30 -9.00
CA ALA A 169 5.94 -20.33 -8.52
C ALA A 169 5.28 -21.73 -8.37
N LEU A 170 3.94 -21.79 -8.25
CA LEU A 170 3.23 -23.01 -7.88
C LEU A 170 3.13 -24.01 -9.03
N SER A 171 3.90 -25.10 -8.98
CA SER A 171 3.84 -26.19 -9.96
C SER A 171 3.91 -27.55 -9.26
N PRO A 172 3.44 -28.66 -9.86
CA PRO A 172 3.57 -29.99 -9.26
C PRO A 172 5.02 -30.34 -8.86
N SER A 173 6.01 -29.77 -9.54
CA SER A 173 7.43 -29.97 -9.22
C SER A 173 7.87 -29.36 -7.87
N VAL A 174 7.07 -28.53 -7.19
CA VAL A 174 7.38 -28.04 -5.84
C VAL A 174 6.93 -29.01 -4.75
N MET A 175 6.00 -29.94 -5.07
CA MET A 175 5.47 -30.90 -4.12
C MET A 175 6.43 -32.08 -3.94
N PRO A 176 6.77 -32.50 -2.70
CA PRO A 176 7.65 -33.65 -2.47
C PRO A 176 7.01 -34.99 -2.86
N VAL A 177 5.68 -35.10 -2.70
CA VAL A 177 4.91 -36.33 -2.93
C VAL A 177 3.69 -36.02 -3.78
N ASP A 178 3.55 -36.73 -4.90
CA ASP A 178 2.39 -36.67 -5.80
C ASP A 178 1.20 -37.46 -5.23
N GLY A 179 -0.03 -37.13 -5.62
CA GLY A 179 -1.25 -37.70 -5.07
C GLY A 179 -2.36 -36.66 -4.90
N LYS A 180 -3.50 -37.05 -4.31
CA LYS A 180 -4.65 -36.17 -4.06
C LYS A 180 -5.23 -36.41 -2.67
N ARG A 181 -4.81 -35.59 -1.71
CA ARG A 181 -5.27 -35.59 -0.31
C ARG A 181 -6.02 -34.29 0.00
N ALA A 182 -7.21 -34.16 -0.58
CA ALA A 182 -8.09 -33.03 -0.33
C ALA A 182 -8.66 -33.08 1.10
N ASP A 183 -8.82 -34.28 1.66
CA ASP A 183 -9.05 -34.53 3.09
C ASP A 183 -8.05 -33.77 3.98
N ALA A 184 -6.76 -34.02 3.80
CA ALA A 184 -5.68 -33.38 4.56
C ALA A 184 -5.61 -31.87 4.29
N ALA A 185 -5.95 -31.42 3.08
CA ALA A 185 -5.98 -30.01 2.73
C ALA A 185 -7.09 -29.25 3.48
N ILE A 186 -8.28 -29.83 3.58
CA ILE A 186 -9.42 -29.26 4.32
C ILE A 186 -9.16 -29.29 5.83
N ASP A 187 -8.57 -30.37 6.35
CA ASP A 187 -8.19 -30.45 7.76
C ASP A 187 -7.10 -29.42 8.12
N ALA A 188 -6.10 -29.22 7.27
CA ALA A 188 -5.09 -28.17 7.44
C ALA A 188 -5.68 -26.76 7.36
N ALA A 189 -6.57 -26.50 6.40
CA ALA A 189 -7.29 -25.22 6.27
C ALA A 189 -8.14 -24.92 7.52
N THR A 190 -8.85 -25.93 8.02
CA THR A 190 -9.65 -25.86 9.26
C THR A 190 -8.76 -25.56 10.47
N GLN A 191 -7.62 -26.24 10.60
CA GLN A 191 -6.67 -26.00 11.69
C GLN A 191 -6.10 -24.58 11.65
N LEU A 192 -5.78 -24.07 10.46
CA LEU A 192 -5.24 -22.72 10.28
C LEU A 192 -6.27 -21.66 10.73
N LEU A 193 -7.53 -21.79 10.30
CA LEU A 193 -8.62 -20.89 10.72
C LEU A 193 -8.86 -20.91 12.25
N VAL A 194 -8.86 -22.10 12.86
CA VAL A 194 -9.01 -22.25 14.32
C VAL A 194 -7.81 -21.64 15.07
N GLN A 195 -6.59 -21.85 14.60
CA GLN A 195 -5.38 -21.30 15.22
C GLN A 195 -5.31 -19.77 15.12
N ALA A 196 -5.84 -19.19 14.04
CA ALA A 196 -5.99 -17.75 13.89
C ALA A 196 -7.17 -17.16 14.70
N GLY A 197 -7.96 -17.99 15.38
CA GLY A 197 -9.03 -17.55 16.29
C GLY A 197 -10.38 -17.25 15.63
N PHE A 198 -10.55 -17.56 14.35
CA PHE A 198 -11.80 -17.33 13.63
C PHE A 198 -12.87 -18.34 14.02
N LYS A 199 -14.11 -17.86 14.20
CA LYS A 199 -15.31 -18.69 14.49
C LYS A 199 -16.11 -19.06 13.25
N GLN A 200 -15.89 -18.35 12.16
CA GLN A 200 -16.56 -18.49 10.86
C GLN A 200 -15.54 -18.15 9.77
N GLY A 201 -15.73 -18.68 8.57
CA GLY A 201 -14.83 -18.48 7.43
C GLY A 201 -15.09 -19.49 6.32
N ASP A 202 -14.45 -19.26 5.18
CA ASP A 202 -14.62 -20.07 3.98
C ASP A 202 -13.34 -20.82 3.62
N ILE A 203 -13.51 -22.05 3.11
CA ILE A 203 -12.45 -22.88 2.55
C ILE A 203 -12.82 -23.13 1.08
N LEU A 204 -11.94 -22.76 0.15
CA LEU A 204 -12.10 -22.96 -1.28
C LEU A 204 -11.11 -24.01 -1.79
N LEU A 205 -11.61 -25.21 -2.06
CA LEU A 205 -10.86 -26.28 -2.71
C LEU A 205 -10.84 -26.04 -4.23
N VAL A 206 -9.67 -26.04 -4.85
CA VAL A 206 -9.47 -25.84 -6.30
C VAL A 206 -8.83 -27.09 -6.89
N SER A 207 -9.63 -27.96 -7.51
CA SER A 207 -9.21 -29.30 -7.96
C SER A 207 -10.10 -29.86 -9.09
N ASP A 208 -9.70 -30.97 -9.68
CA ASP A 208 -10.49 -31.75 -10.65
C ASP A 208 -11.32 -32.87 -10.01
N SER A 209 -11.11 -33.20 -8.72
CA SER A 209 -11.76 -34.33 -8.03
C SER A 209 -11.57 -34.24 -6.51
N ALA A 210 -12.48 -34.87 -5.74
CA ALA A 210 -12.32 -35.06 -4.29
C ALA A 210 -12.00 -36.53 -3.96
N ASP A 211 -11.10 -36.76 -3.00
CA ASP A 211 -10.84 -38.10 -2.49
C ASP A 211 -11.95 -38.57 -1.50
N ARG A 212 -11.95 -39.86 -1.17
CA ARG A 212 -13.00 -40.48 -0.34
C ARG A 212 -13.05 -39.96 1.11
N GLY A 213 -11.96 -39.43 1.66
CA GLY A 213 -11.91 -38.85 3.00
C GLY A 213 -12.41 -37.40 3.04
N ALA A 214 -12.37 -36.70 1.91
CA ALA A 214 -12.56 -35.25 1.87
C ALA A 214 -13.98 -34.80 2.29
N GLY A 215 -15.02 -35.61 2.04
CA GLY A 215 -16.38 -35.35 2.53
C GLY A 215 -16.53 -35.45 4.05
N SER A 216 -15.74 -36.31 4.72
CA SER A 216 -15.69 -36.35 6.20
C SER A 216 -14.97 -35.13 6.77
N SER A 217 -13.83 -34.72 6.20
CA SER A 217 -13.11 -33.51 6.62
C SER A 217 -13.96 -32.25 6.36
N ALA A 218 -14.71 -32.19 5.25
CA ALA A 218 -15.65 -31.11 4.96
C ALA A 218 -16.78 -31.00 5.99
N ARG A 219 -17.40 -32.13 6.40
CA ARG A 219 -18.37 -32.14 7.51
C ARG A 219 -17.77 -31.69 8.83
N LEU A 220 -16.52 -32.07 9.11
CA LEU A 220 -15.82 -31.64 10.33
C LEU A 220 -15.55 -30.13 10.32
N ALA A 221 -15.11 -29.57 9.19
CA ALA A 221 -14.95 -28.13 8.99
C ALA A 221 -16.28 -27.38 9.20
N HIS A 222 -17.37 -27.87 8.60
CA HIS A 222 -18.71 -27.29 8.74
C HIS A 222 -19.19 -27.31 10.19
N SER A 223 -18.97 -28.41 10.93
CA SER A 223 -19.32 -28.51 12.36
C SER A 223 -18.56 -27.52 13.26
N ARG A 224 -17.45 -26.94 12.76
CA ARG A 224 -16.67 -25.89 13.44
C ARG A 224 -16.99 -24.47 12.97
N GLY A 225 -17.96 -24.30 12.06
CA GLY A 225 -18.40 -22.99 11.55
C GLY A 225 -17.75 -22.56 10.23
N PHE A 226 -16.98 -23.43 9.57
CA PHE A 226 -16.31 -23.09 8.30
C PHE A 226 -17.01 -23.72 7.10
N SER A 227 -17.35 -22.91 6.09
CA SER A 227 -17.95 -23.44 4.85
C SER A 227 -16.86 -24.06 3.96
N VAL A 228 -17.14 -25.19 3.32
CA VAL A 228 -16.21 -25.78 2.32
C VAL A 228 -16.86 -25.75 0.95
N SER A 229 -16.30 -24.93 0.08
CA SER A 229 -16.72 -24.73 -1.31
C SER A 229 -15.67 -25.30 -2.27
N ALA A 230 -16.10 -25.69 -3.48
CA ALA A 230 -15.25 -26.36 -4.45
C ALA A 230 -15.34 -25.71 -5.85
N LEU A 231 -14.18 -25.36 -6.40
CA LEU A 231 -14.01 -24.90 -7.78
C LEU A 231 -13.43 -26.03 -8.63
N GLY A 232 -14.27 -26.60 -9.50
CA GLY A 232 -13.90 -27.68 -10.41
C GLY A 232 -13.04 -27.21 -11.58
N VAL A 233 -11.79 -27.68 -11.66
CA VAL A 233 -10.83 -27.35 -12.71
C VAL A 233 -10.67 -28.51 -13.69
N GLY A 234 -11.25 -28.36 -14.88
CA GLY A 234 -11.07 -29.30 -15.98
C GLY A 234 -12.29 -29.41 -16.89
N SER A 235 -12.36 -30.52 -17.63
CA SER A 235 -13.48 -30.89 -18.48
C SER A 235 -13.92 -32.34 -18.27
N GLU A 236 -15.17 -32.63 -18.64
CA GLU A 236 -15.75 -33.98 -18.63
C GLU A 236 -15.16 -34.91 -19.72
N ARG A 237 -14.56 -34.33 -20.77
CA ARG A 237 -13.80 -35.08 -21.79
C ARG A 237 -12.45 -35.52 -21.23
N GLY A 238 -11.88 -34.68 -20.37
CA GLY A 238 -10.54 -34.85 -19.82
C GLY A 238 -9.44 -34.67 -20.86
N ALA A 239 -8.19 -34.82 -20.41
CA ALA A 239 -7.02 -34.94 -21.28
C ALA A 239 -6.02 -35.94 -20.70
N ALA A 240 -5.16 -36.46 -21.58
CA ALA A 240 -3.97 -37.18 -21.15
C ALA A 240 -2.97 -36.20 -20.49
N TYR A 241 -2.31 -36.66 -19.43
CA TYR A 241 -1.20 -35.97 -18.77
C TYR A 241 -0.11 -36.98 -18.43
N ARG A 242 1.09 -36.48 -18.13
CA ARG A 242 2.21 -37.30 -17.67
C ARG A 242 2.32 -37.23 -16.15
N THR A 243 2.39 -38.37 -15.49
CA THR A 243 2.61 -38.46 -14.03
C THR A 243 4.05 -38.08 -13.67
N SER A 244 4.29 -37.88 -12.38
CA SER A 244 5.64 -37.77 -11.79
C SER A 244 6.54 -38.97 -12.11
N THR A 245 5.98 -40.17 -12.28
CA THR A 245 6.68 -41.40 -12.68
C THR A 245 6.96 -41.51 -14.19
N GLY A 246 6.39 -40.61 -15.01
CA GLY A 246 6.54 -40.61 -16.47
C GLY A 246 5.48 -41.39 -17.24
N GLU A 247 4.55 -42.05 -16.54
CA GLU A 247 3.40 -42.76 -17.12
C GLU A 247 2.39 -41.78 -17.73
N ILE A 248 1.61 -42.23 -18.71
CA ILE A 248 0.52 -41.45 -19.30
C ILE A 248 -0.79 -41.87 -18.66
N ALA A 249 -1.42 -40.94 -17.95
CA ALA A 249 -2.73 -41.11 -17.31
C ALA A 249 -3.76 -40.13 -17.92
N GLN A 250 -5.05 -40.39 -17.73
CA GLN A 250 -6.12 -39.51 -18.18
C GLN A 250 -6.75 -38.78 -16.98
N ALA A 251 -6.77 -37.45 -17.01
CA ALA A 251 -7.43 -36.64 -16.01
C ALA A 251 -8.80 -36.19 -16.51
N LYS A 252 -9.87 -36.55 -15.81
CA LYS A 252 -11.24 -36.09 -16.07
C LYS A 252 -11.75 -35.34 -14.84
N LEU A 253 -12.55 -34.29 -15.07
CA LEU A 253 -13.25 -33.58 -13.99
C LEU A 253 -14.34 -34.48 -13.40
N ASP A 254 -14.26 -34.78 -12.10
CA ASP A 254 -15.30 -35.46 -11.33
C ASP A 254 -16.15 -34.42 -10.60
N GLU A 255 -17.12 -33.84 -11.33
CA GLU A 255 -18.07 -32.89 -10.75
C GLU A 255 -18.93 -33.51 -9.63
N ALA A 256 -19.14 -34.83 -9.63
CA ALA A 256 -19.98 -35.48 -8.63
C ALA A 256 -19.30 -35.49 -7.26
N SER A 257 -18.02 -35.87 -7.21
CA SER A 257 -17.21 -35.85 -5.99
C SER A 257 -17.11 -34.44 -5.38
N LEU A 258 -16.91 -33.41 -6.21
CA LEU A 258 -16.77 -32.02 -5.76
C LEU A 258 -18.11 -31.40 -5.31
N ARG A 259 -19.24 -31.78 -5.94
CA ARG A 259 -20.58 -31.36 -5.49
C ARG A 259 -20.98 -32.02 -4.18
N ASP A 260 -20.71 -33.31 -4.01
CA ASP A 260 -20.96 -34.04 -2.76
C ASP A 260 -20.11 -33.45 -1.60
N LEU A 261 -18.82 -33.18 -1.86
CA LEU A 261 -17.94 -32.50 -0.91
C LEU A 261 -18.49 -31.13 -0.48
N ALA A 262 -18.86 -30.28 -1.44
CA ALA A 262 -19.37 -28.94 -1.13
C ALA A 262 -20.70 -28.98 -0.36
N GLY A 263 -21.60 -29.91 -0.72
CA GLY A 263 -22.84 -30.15 0.01
C GLY A 263 -22.62 -30.64 1.44
N GLN A 264 -21.65 -31.55 1.64
CA GLN A 264 -21.24 -32.03 2.96
C GLN A 264 -20.54 -30.95 3.81
N GLY A 265 -19.85 -30.01 3.18
CA GLY A 265 -19.19 -28.86 3.82
C GLY A 265 -20.06 -27.61 4.01
N GLY A 266 -21.33 -27.66 3.62
CA GLY A 266 -22.25 -26.51 3.68
C GLY A 266 -21.83 -25.32 2.79
N GLY A 267 -20.95 -25.54 1.81
CA GLY A 267 -20.53 -24.55 0.83
C GLY A 267 -21.19 -24.77 -0.52
N ARG A 268 -20.52 -24.35 -1.59
CA ARG A 268 -21.04 -24.39 -2.96
C ARG A 268 -20.05 -25.00 -3.94
N TYR A 269 -20.57 -25.58 -5.02
CA TYR A 269 -19.78 -26.03 -6.16
C TYR A 269 -19.96 -25.09 -7.35
N ALA A 270 -18.85 -24.76 -8.01
CA ALA A 270 -18.86 -24.16 -9.34
C ALA A 270 -17.76 -24.81 -10.18
N ARG A 271 -17.98 -24.89 -11.50
CA ARG A 271 -16.92 -25.24 -12.45
C ARG A 271 -16.22 -23.97 -12.92
N ILE A 272 -14.92 -24.04 -13.15
CA ILE A 272 -14.13 -22.91 -13.62
C ILE A 272 -14.68 -22.34 -14.94
N ALA A 273 -14.96 -21.04 -14.93
CA ALA A 273 -15.51 -20.29 -16.05
C ALA A 273 -14.46 -19.30 -16.60
N ALA A 274 -14.65 -18.86 -17.85
CA ALA A 274 -13.78 -17.84 -18.46
C ALA A 274 -14.01 -16.44 -17.88
N ASP A 275 -15.19 -16.19 -17.30
CA ASP A 275 -15.55 -14.96 -16.58
C ASP A 275 -15.63 -15.22 -15.06
N ASP A 276 -15.99 -14.22 -14.27
CA ASP A 276 -16.08 -14.34 -12.80
C ASP A 276 -17.47 -14.82 -12.32
N SER A 277 -18.24 -15.50 -13.15
CA SER A 277 -19.53 -16.09 -12.75
C SER A 277 -19.37 -17.19 -11.70
N ASP A 278 -18.29 -17.98 -11.83
CA ASP A 278 -17.93 -19.05 -10.89
C ASP A 278 -17.61 -18.51 -9.49
N LEU A 279 -16.73 -17.53 -9.36
CA LEU A 279 -16.35 -16.94 -8.08
C LEU A 279 -17.52 -16.23 -7.39
N ARG A 280 -18.43 -15.61 -8.17
CA ARG A 280 -19.68 -15.02 -7.65
C ARG A 280 -20.68 -16.08 -7.20
N ALA A 281 -20.83 -17.17 -7.95
CA ALA A 281 -21.71 -18.27 -7.56
C ALA A 281 -21.27 -18.93 -6.24
N LEU A 282 -19.94 -19.06 -6.05
CA LEU A 282 -19.32 -19.56 -4.82
C LEU A 282 -19.45 -18.58 -3.62
N GLY A 283 -19.65 -17.27 -3.87
CA GLY A 283 -19.74 -16.25 -2.82
C GLY A 283 -18.40 -15.78 -2.25
N VAL A 284 -17.28 -16.17 -2.86
CA VAL A 284 -15.92 -15.94 -2.32
C VAL A 284 -15.32 -14.55 -2.61
N LEU A 285 -15.97 -13.76 -3.49
CA LEU A 285 -15.56 -12.40 -3.81
C LEU A 285 -16.08 -11.37 -2.81
N ASP A 286 -17.36 -11.50 -2.42
CA ASP A 286 -18.05 -10.58 -1.53
C ASP A 286 -18.36 -11.33 -0.23
N PRO A 287 -17.45 -11.36 0.76
CA PRO A 287 -17.69 -12.06 2.02
C PRO A 287 -18.97 -11.50 2.66
N THR A 288 -19.97 -12.37 2.81
CA THR A 288 -21.34 -11.95 3.12
C THR A 288 -21.36 -11.11 4.40
N GLN A 289 -21.72 -9.83 4.27
CA GLN A 289 -21.97 -8.96 5.41
C GLN A 289 -23.25 -9.42 6.13
N GLN A 290 -23.16 -10.48 6.93
CA GLN A 290 -24.07 -10.69 8.04
C GLN A 290 -23.62 -9.76 9.16
N PRO A 291 -24.35 -8.67 9.47
CA PRO A 291 -24.05 -7.89 10.64
C PRO A 291 -24.32 -8.80 11.84
N LEU A 292 -23.31 -9.01 12.69
CA LEU A 292 -23.56 -9.46 14.05
C LEU A 292 -24.53 -8.44 14.65
N ALA A 293 -25.75 -8.89 14.97
CA ALA A 293 -26.84 -7.99 15.37
C ALA A 293 -26.49 -7.15 16.61
N ASP A 294 -25.55 -7.64 17.42
CA ASP A 294 -25.03 -6.97 18.62
C ASP A 294 -23.97 -5.90 18.31
N GLU A 295 -23.22 -5.99 17.20
CA GLU A 295 -22.24 -4.97 16.80
C GLU A 295 -22.84 -3.90 15.89
N ALA A 296 -23.86 -4.24 15.09
CA ALA A 296 -24.54 -3.32 14.17
C ALA A 296 -25.17 -2.08 14.85
N ALA A 297 -25.40 -2.14 16.17
CA ALA A 297 -25.89 -1.03 16.97
C ALA A 297 -24.82 0.06 17.22
N GLU A 298 -23.54 -0.30 17.26
CA GLU A 298 -22.41 0.64 17.39
C GLU A 298 -21.64 0.86 16.07
N SER A 299 -21.74 -0.08 15.12
CA SER A 299 -20.91 -0.13 13.90
C SER A 299 -21.50 0.57 12.67
N ASN A 300 -22.52 1.41 12.81
CA ASN A 300 -22.79 2.41 11.77
C ASN A 300 -21.54 3.29 11.64
N GLY A 301 -21.12 3.62 10.41
CA GLY A 301 -19.95 4.46 10.11
C GLY A 301 -20.12 5.90 10.61
N GLY A 302 -20.12 6.04 11.93
CA GLY A 302 -20.82 7.08 12.65
C GLY A 302 -19.84 8.05 13.27
N LYS A 303 -19.77 9.23 12.65
CA LYS A 303 -19.17 10.47 13.16
C LYS A 303 -19.23 10.54 14.69
N THR A 304 -18.13 10.19 15.34
CA THR A 304 -18.05 10.10 16.81
C THR A 304 -17.68 11.48 17.36
N TRP A 305 -18.35 11.91 18.43
CA TRP A 305 -18.01 13.16 19.12
C TRP A 305 -16.66 13.01 19.85
N LEU A 306 -15.73 13.94 19.61
CA LEU A 306 -14.48 14.02 20.36
C LEU A 306 -14.68 14.81 21.65
N ASP A 307 -14.21 14.26 22.78
CA ASP A 307 -14.18 14.95 24.08
C ASP A 307 -13.23 16.15 24.02
N GLU A 308 -13.80 17.36 24.08
CA GLU A 308 -13.07 18.63 24.10
C GLU A 308 -13.09 19.25 25.52
N GLY A 309 -13.51 18.49 26.55
CA GLY A 309 -13.55 18.91 27.95
C GLY A 309 -12.19 19.31 28.52
N TYR A 310 -11.09 18.87 27.91
CA TYR A 310 -9.73 19.21 28.31
C TYR A 310 -9.44 20.72 28.26
N TRP A 311 -10.14 21.51 27.43
CA TRP A 311 -9.98 22.97 27.41
C TRP A 311 -10.32 23.63 28.76
N LEU A 312 -11.25 23.04 29.53
CA LEU A 312 -11.64 23.52 30.86
C LEU A 312 -10.57 23.21 31.94
N LEU A 313 -9.56 22.39 31.65
CA LEU A 313 -8.44 22.16 32.57
C LEU A 313 -7.57 23.41 32.74
N LEU A 314 -7.48 24.29 31.74
CA LEU A 314 -6.70 25.54 31.81
C LEU A 314 -7.23 26.51 32.90
N PRO A 315 -8.53 26.88 32.93
CA PRO A 315 -9.07 27.70 34.02
C PRO A 315 -9.09 26.96 35.36
N VAL A 316 -9.30 25.63 35.40
CA VAL A 316 -9.19 24.82 36.62
C VAL A 316 -7.77 24.92 37.21
N MET A 317 -6.74 24.76 36.38
CA MET A 317 -5.34 24.88 36.80
C MET A 317 -5.01 26.28 37.32
N LEU A 318 -5.51 27.34 36.66
CA LEU A 318 -5.33 28.72 37.11
C LEU A 318 -5.96 28.97 38.49
N LEU A 319 -7.20 28.52 38.71
CA LEU A 319 -7.89 28.67 40.00
C LEU A 319 -7.24 27.82 41.10
N ALA A 320 -6.82 26.59 40.79
CA ALA A 320 -6.08 25.73 41.71
C ALA A 320 -4.73 26.33 42.13
N LEU A 321 -4.02 26.98 41.20
CA LEU A 321 -2.76 27.65 41.46
C LEU A 321 -2.93 28.91 42.35
N LEU A 322 -4.04 29.64 42.20
CA LEU A 322 -4.42 30.72 43.11
C LEU A 322 -4.74 30.21 44.53
N ALA A 323 -5.28 29.00 44.67
CA ALA A 323 -5.52 28.37 45.96
C ALA A 323 -4.21 27.92 46.67
N PHE A 324 -3.14 27.62 45.93
CA PHE A 324 -1.99 26.89 46.50
C PHE A 324 -0.98 27.73 47.30
N ARG A 325 -0.77 29.04 47.03
CA ARG A 325 0.01 29.95 47.93
C ARG A 325 0.03 31.43 47.51
N ARG A 326 0.15 32.33 48.51
CA ARG A 326 0.19 33.82 48.41
C ARG A 326 1.22 34.44 47.43
N ARG A 327 2.18 33.67 46.89
CA ARG A 327 3.20 34.17 45.93
C ARG A 327 3.00 33.65 44.50
N ALA A 328 2.00 32.80 44.25
CA ALA A 328 1.74 32.22 42.93
C ALA A 328 1.39 33.28 41.87
N VAL A 329 0.71 34.37 42.27
CA VAL A 329 0.43 35.53 41.40
C VAL A 329 1.72 36.17 40.86
N VAL A 330 2.81 36.20 41.64
CA VAL A 330 4.11 36.73 41.20
C VAL A 330 4.78 35.79 40.21
N ALA A 331 4.62 34.47 40.37
CA ALA A 331 5.11 33.49 39.39
C ALA A 331 4.34 33.56 38.07
N VAL A 332 3.02 33.78 38.11
CA VAL A 332 2.20 34.02 36.90
C VAL A 332 2.58 35.33 36.21
N LEU A 333 2.75 36.42 36.95
CA LEU A 333 3.23 37.69 36.39
C LEU A 333 4.63 37.54 35.78
N ALA A 334 5.55 36.84 36.44
CA ALA A 334 6.88 36.57 35.90
C ALA A 334 6.80 35.74 34.59
N LEU A 335 5.96 34.70 34.55
CA LEU A 335 5.77 33.87 33.35
C LEU A 335 5.16 34.68 32.19
N VAL A 336 4.15 35.50 32.46
CA VAL A 336 3.51 36.39 31.49
C VAL A 336 4.45 37.49 31.00
N CYS A 337 5.34 38.02 31.85
CA CYS A 337 6.35 38.98 31.46
C CYS A 337 7.55 38.36 30.71
N VAL A 338 7.79 37.06 30.83
CA VAL A 338 8.85 36.33 30.08
C VAL A 338 8.37 35.88 28.70
N LEU A 339 7.09 35.58 28.53
CA LEU A 339 6.48 35.22 27.23
C LEU A 339 6.82 36.18 26.05
N PRO A 340 6.81 37.53 26.18
CA PRO A 340 7.20 38.43 25.10
C PRO A 340 8.71 38.53 24.83
N LEU A 341 9.58 37.90 25.64
CA LEU A 341 11.01 37.76 25.32
C LEU A 341 11.31 36.52 24.45
N ALA A 342 10.33 35.64 24.22
CA ALA A 342 10.41 34.66 23.15
C ALA A 342 10.42 35.42 21.81
N ARG A 343 11.58 35.44 21.14
CA ARG A 343 11.76 36.16 19.87
C ARG A 343 10.67 35.74 18.88
N PRO A 344 10.06 36.68 18.14
CA PRO A 344 9.13 36.31 17.07
C PRO A 344 9.91 35.52 16.02
N ALA A 345 9.63 34.22 15.91
CA ALA A 345 10.02 33.45 14.75
C ALA A 345 9.33 34.08 13.54
N HIS A 346 10.10 34.44 12.50
CA HIS A 346 9.54 35.05 11.30
C HIS A 346 8.57 34.08 10.63
N ALA A 347 7.27 34.32 10.82
CA ALA A 347 6.21 33.56 10.16
C ALA A 347 6.17 33.96 8.67
N ALA A 348 6.63 33.05 7.82
CA ALA A 348 6.37 33.13 6.38
C ALA A 348 4.87 32.89 6.13
N GLU A 349 4.32 33.54 5.10
CA GLU A 349 2.89 33.65 4.74
C GLU A 349 2.10 32.32 4.83
N SER A 350 1.59 32.03 6.03
CA SER A 350 0.70 30.89 6.31
C SER A 350 0.03 31.06 7.68
N THR A 351 -1.04 30.30 7.91
CA THR A 351 -1.93 30.43 9.08
C THR A 351 -1.22 30.27 10.43
N LEU A 352 -1.77 30.89 11.48
CA LEU A 352 -1.31 30.88 12.89
C LEU A 352 -1.00 29.49 13.50
N TRP A 353 -1.40 28.41 12.83
CA TRP A 353 -1.35 27.03 13.32
C TRP A 353 -0.47 26.11 12.47
N GLN A 354 0.11 26.60 11.37
CA GLN A 354 0.99 25.84 10.49
C GLN A 354 2.43 26.28 10.66
N ARG A 355 3.35 25.30 10.71
CA ARG A 355 4.79 25.56 10.70
C ARG A 355 5.32 25.54 9.26
N ALA A 356 6.45 26.21 9.03
CA ALA A 356 7.04 26.31 7.68
C ALA A 356 7.42 24.94 7.07
N ASP A 357 7.87 23.98 7.89
CA ASP A 357 8.14 22.59 7.48
C ASP A 357 6.89 21.88 6.97
N GLN A 358 5.75 22.09 7.63
CA GLN A 358 4.47 21.48 7.24
C GLN A 358 3.96 22.04 5.90
N VAL A 359 4.12 23.35 5.67
CA VAL A 359 3.75 23.99 4.40
C VAL A 359 4.68 23.54 3.25
N GLN A 360 5.98 23.38 3.52
CA GLN A 360 6.93 22.84 2.55
C GLN A 360 6.59 21.39 2.17
N GLN A 361 6.28 20.53 3.15
CA GLN A 361 5.86 19.15 2.89
C GLN A 361 4.57 19.10 2.06
N GLN A 362 3.54 19.87 2.42
CA GLN A 362 2.28 19.93 1.67
C GLN A 362 2.48 20.35 0.20
N ARG A 363 3.39 21.30 -0.04
CA ARG A 363 3.77 21.71 -1.42
C ARG A 363 4.50 20.59 -2.16
N LEU A 364 5.42 19.89 -1.50
CA LEU A 364 6.13 18.76 -2.08
C LEU A 364 5.17 17.61 -2.45
N ASP A 365 4.28 17.23 -1.53
CA ASP A 365 3.26 16.20 -1.77
C ASP A 365 2.32 16.58 -2.93
N ALA A 366 1.85 17.83 -2.97
CA ALA A 366 1.02 18.35 -4.06
C ALA A 366 1.76 18.32 -5.41
N GLY A 367 3.05 18.68 -5.42
CA GLY A 367 3.89 18.61 -6.60
C GLY A 367 4.10 17.18 -7.10
N VAL A 368 4.35 16.23 -6.20
CA VAL A 368 4.48 14.80 -6.54
C VAL A 368 3.17 14.25 -7.11
N GLN A 369 2.02 14.62 -6.55
CA GLN A 369 0.72 14.24 -7.10
C GLN A 369 0.46 14.82 -8.50
N ALA A 370 0.78 16.09 -8.73
CA ALA A 370 0.67 16.73 -10.04
C ALA A 370 1.60 16.05 -11.07
N TYR A 371 2.85 15.79 -10.69
CA TYR A 371 3.83 15.10 -11.54
C TYR A 371 3.36 13.69 -11.93
N ARG A 372 2.81 12.91 -10.99
CA ARG A 372 2.23 11.58 -11.26
C ARG A 372 1.01 11.62 -12.20
N LYS A 373 0.27 12.73 -12.22
CA LYS A 373 -0.85 12.96 -13.15
C LYS A 373 -0.40 13.47 -14.53
N GLY A 374 0.88 13.74 -14.73
CA GLY A 374 1.43 14.35 -15.94
C GLY A 374 1.24 15.87 -16.04
N ASP A 375 0.69 16.53 -15.01
CA ASP A 375 0.59 17.98 -14.94
C ASP A 375 1.90 18.57 -14.41
N PHE A 376 2.89 18.63 -15.30
CA PHE A 376 4.22 19.12 -14.97
C PHE A 376 4.26 20.62 -14.65
N ALA A 377 3.30 21.40 -15.17
CA ALA A 377 3.20 22.84 -14.90
C ALA A 377 2.67 23.13 -13.48
N ALA A 378 1.67 22.38 -13.01
CA ALA A 378 1.26 22.42 -11.61
C ALA A 378 2.34 21.86 -10.67
N ALA A 379 3.04 20.79 -11.08
CA ALA A 379 4.15 20.23 -10.33
C ALA A 379 5.29 21.24 -10.13
N GLN A 380 5.71 21.92 -11.20
CA GLN A 380 6.70 23.00 -11.14
C GLN A 380 6.31 24.07 -10.12
N LYS A 381 5.09 24.63 -10.22
CA LYS A 381 4.61 25.69 -9.30
C LYS A 381 4.62 25.25 -7.83
N ALA A 382 4.34 23.98 -7.55
CA ALA A 382 4.39 23.44 -6.21
C ALA A 382 5.83 23.33 -5.70
N PHE A 383 6.76 22.84 -6.52
CA PHE A 383 8.17 22.66 -6.15
C PHE A 383 8.99 23.97 -6.11
N GLU A 384 8.66 24.99 -6.91
CA GLU A 384 9.33 26.31 -6.90
C GLU A 384 9.37 26.95 -5.50
N GLY A 385 8.36 26.67 -4.66
CA GLY A 385 8.27 27.15 -3.29
C GLY A 385 8.91 26.28 -2.22
N VAL A 386 9.70 25.25 -2.59
CA VAL A 386 10.32 24.27 -1.68
C VAL A 386 11.84 24.23 -1.89
N PRO A 387 12.62 25.03 -1.15
CA PRO A 387 14.07 25.19 -1.40
C PRO A 387 14.93 24.09 -0.75
N THR A 388 14.43 22.86 -0.65
CA THR A 388 15.19 21.67 -0.20
C THR A 388 15.84 20.95 -1.40
N ASP A 389 16.81 20.08 -1.16
CA ASP A 389 17.44 19.28 -2.21
C ASP A 389 16.41 18.41 -2.95
N GLU A 390 15.50 17.75 -2.24
CA GLU A 390 14.41 16.97 -2.82
C GLU A 390 13.44 17.85 -3.64
N GLY A 391 13.06 19.03 -3.13
CA GLY A 391 12.20 19.97 -3.84
C GLY A 391 12.85 20.48 -5.14
N LEU A 392 14.14 20.79 -5.09
CA LEU A 392 14.93 21.25 -6.23
C LEU A 392 15.19 20.15 -7.27
N TYR A 393 15.42 18.91 -6.82
CA TYR A 393 15.52 17.73 -7.69
C TYR A 393 14.18 17.47 -8.41
N ASN A 394 13.06 17.51 -7.69
CA ASN A 394 11.74 17.30 -8.25
C ASN A 394 11.28 18.46 -9.16
N LEU A 395 11.68 19.70 -8.87
CA LEU A 395 11.56 20.84 -9.77
C LEU A 395 12.31 20.59 -11.08
N GLY A 396 13.55 20.08 -11.01
CA GLY A 396 14.34 19.68 -12.18
C GLY A 396 13.65 18.60 -13.01
N ASN A 397 13.06 17.60 -12.36
CA ASN A 397 12.27 16.56 -13.02
C ASN A 397 11.05 17.15 -13.77
N ALA A 398 10.30 18.07 -13.13
CA ALA A 398 9.13 18.71 -13.73
C ALA A 398 9.48 19.60 -14.93
N LEU A 399 10.54 20.42 -14.82
CA LEU A 399 11.03 21.27 -15.90
C LEU A 399 11.55 20.44 -17.09
N ALA A 400 12.28 19.35 -16.82
CA ALA A 400 12.78 18.44 -17.86
C ALA A 400 11.65 17.81 -18.68
N ARG A 401 10.54 17.43 -18.04
CA ARG A 401 9.34 16.90 -18.71
C ARG A 401 8.60 17.93 -19.57
N GLN A 402 8.73 19.22 -19.26
CA GLN A 402 8.22 20.33 -20.08
C GLN A 402 9.17 20.74 -21.22
N GLY A 403 10.35 20.12 -21.34
CA GLY A 403 11.38 20.50 -22.32
C GLY A 403 12.19 21.74 -21.94
N GLN A 404 12.01 22.26 -20.72
CA GLN A 404 12.75 23.40 -20.17
C GLN A 404 14.10 22.92 -19.61
N TYR A 405 14.98 22.50 -20.52
CA TYR A 405 16.20 21.79 -20.15
C TYR A 405 17.24 22.67 -19.44
N ASP A 406 17.32 23.96 -19.75
CA ASP A 406 18.28 24.88 -19.11
C ASP A 406 17.86 25.18 -17.66
N GLU A 407 16.58 25.41 -17.43
CA GLU A 407 16.00 25.61 -16.11
C GLU A 407 16.05 24.32 -15.27
N ALA A 408 15.82 23.16 -15.89
CA ALA A 408 15.96 21.86 -15.24
C ALA A 408 17.41 21.61 -14.76
N ILE A 409 18.41 21.87 -15.61
CA ILE A 409 19.83 21.78 -15.22
C ILE A 409 20.14 22.73 -14.07
N ALA A 410 19.62 23.96 -14.11
CA ALA A 410 19.80 24.93 -13.03
C ALA A 410 19.13 24.51 -11.71
N ALA A 411 18.02 23.77 -11.75
CA ALA A 411 17.38 23.20 -10.57
C ALA A 411 18.22 22.05 -9.97
N TYR A 412 18.69 21.10 -10.79
CA TYR A 412 19.61 20.05 -10.33
C TYR A 412 20.93 20.63 -9.79
N ASP A 413 21.48 21.70 -10.40
CA ASP A 413 22.67 22.39 -9.90
C ASP A 413 22.45 23.05 -8.53
N ARG A 414 21.21 23.38 -8.16
CA ARG A 414 20.89 23.85 -6.80
C ARG A 414 20.72 22.69 -5.83
N ALA A 415 20.08 21.58 -6.25
CA ALA A 415 19.97 20.37 -5.45
C ALA A 415 21.36 19.81 -5.09
N LEU A 416 22.24 19.64 -6.08
CA LEU A 416 23.62 19.14 -5.90
C LEU A 416 24.53 20.08 -5.11
N LYS A 417 24.18 21.37 -4.97
CA LYS A 417 24.88 22.28 -4.03
C LYS A 417 24.50 22.04 -2.57
N GLN A 418 23.29 21.55 -2.31
CA GLN A 418 22.86 21.15 -0.97
C GLN A 418 23.29 19.72 -0.65
N HIS A 419 23.20 18.81 -1.63
CA HIS A 419 23.51 17.40 -1.45
C HIS A 419 24.36 16.85 -2.63
N PRO A 420 25.70 17.02 -2.59
CA PRO A 420 26.59 16.71 -3.71
C PRO A 420 26.58 15.26 -4.19
N ASP A 421 26.30 14.31 -3.30
CA ASP A 421 26.40 12.87 -3.57
C ASP A 421 25.07 12.24 -4.07
N GLN A 422 24.04 13.05 -4.31
CA GLN A 422 22.71 12.61 -4.77
C GLN A 422 22.75 12.05 -6.21
N GLN A 423 23.01 10.75 -6.32
CA GLN A 423 23.25 10.03 -7.60
C GLN A 423 22.14 10.27 -8.64
N ASP A 424 20.88 10.27 -8.23
CA ASP A 424 19.74 10.48 -9.13
C ASP A 424 19.74 11.89 -9.76
N ALA A 425 20.12 12.92 -9.00
CA ALA A 425 20.25 14.28 -9.50
C ALA A 425 21.45 14.41 -10.46
N ILE A 426 22.56 13.72 -10.20
CA ILE A 426 23.72 13.65 -11.12
C ILE A 426 23.29 12.99 -12.45
N ALA A 427 22.62 11.85 -12.38
CA ALA A 427 22.18 11.08 -13.55
C ALA A 427 21.13 11.84 -14.38
N ASN A 428 20.08 12.37 -13.74
CA ASN A 428 19.02 13.10 -14.44
C ASN A 428 19.55 14.39 -15.09
N ARG A 429 20.43 15.14 -14.40
CA ARG A 429 21.09 16.31 -14.96
C ARG A 429 21.91 15.98 -16.20
N ALA A 430 22.67 14.88 -16.18
CA ALA A 430 23.46 14.43 -17.33
C ALA A 430 22.58 14.02 -18.52
N ALA A 431 21.47 13.31 -18.26
CA ALA A 431 20.50 12.93 -19.29
C ALA A 431 19.83 14.16 -19.93
N VAL A 432 19.47 15.18 -19.13
CA VAL A 432 18.87 16.43 -19.61
C VAL A 432 19.86 17.27 -20.42
N ASP A 433 21.13 17.37 -20.01
CA ASP A 433 22.17 18.04 -20.81
C ASP A 433 22.41 17.34 -22.16
N ALA A 434 22.38 16.01 -22.20
CA ALA A 434 22.44 15.25 -23.45
C ALA A 434 21.22 15.51 -24.36
N ALA A 435 20.01 15.58 -23.79
CA ALA A 435 18.78 15.92 -24.53
C ALA A 435 18.85 17.35 -25.10
N ARG A 436 19.28 18.32 -24.30
CA ARG A 436 19.51 19.72 -24.72
C ARG A 436 20.46 19.82 -25.92
N LYS A 437 21.61 19.12 -25.86
CA LYS A 437 22.60 19.11 -26.95
C LYS A 437 22.02 18.53 -28.25
N ARG A 438 21.28 17.42 -28.17
CA ARG A 438 20.60 16.82 -29.34
C ARG A 438 19.58 17.78 -29.96
N GLN A 439 18.80 18.47 -29.15
CA GLN A 439 17.83 19.48 -29.63
C GLN A 439 18.54 20.63 -30.35
N GLN A 440 19.67 21.12 -29.83
CA GLN A 440 20.47 22.18 -30.46
C GLN A 440 21.13 21.72 -31.78
N GLN A 441 21.49 20.44 -31.91
CA GLN A 441 22.09 19.88 -33.12
C GLN A 441 21.06 19.74 -34.25
N ASN A 442 19.90 19.14 -33.96
CA ASN A 442 18.79 19.06 -34.93
C ASN A 442 18.36 20.45 -35.46
N ASN A 443 18.44 21.49 -34.62
CA ASN A 443 18.10 22.87 -35.01
C ASN A 443 19.17 23.57 -35.87
N LYS A 444 20.39 23.01 -35.97
CA LYS A 444 21.44 23.46 -36.88
C LYS A 444 21.33 22.76 -38.24
N ASP A 445 21.13 21.45 -38.24
CA ASP A 445 21.06 20.65 -39.47
C ASP A 445 19.82 21.02 -40.31
N GLY A 446 18.71 21.38 -39.67
CA GLY A 446 17.50 21.90 -40.32
C GLY A 446 17.64 23.25 -41.05
N LYS A 447 18.80 23.94 -40.95
CA LYS A 447 19.11 25.17 -41.72
C LYS A 447 20.11 24.96 -42.86
N GLY A 448 20.62 23.73 -43.05
CA GLY A 448 21.64 23.42 -44.07
C GLY A 448 21.10 23.02 -45.45
N GLN A 449 19.89 22.47 -45.54
CA GLN A 449 19.31 21.96 -46.80
C GLN A 449 18.11 22.80 -47.26
N SER A 450 18.37 23.95 -47.87
CA SER A 450 17.35 24.77 -48.56
C SER A 450 17.95 25.69 -49.63
N LYS A 451 18.73 25.10 -50.55
CA LYS A 451 18.98 25.65 -51.89
C LYS A 451 19.08 24.48 -52.89
N ASP A 452 18.66 24.76 -54.11
CA ASP A 452 18.76 23.92 -55.31
C ASP A 452 17.94 22.60 -55.34
N GLN A 453 16.62 22.75 -55.44
CA GLN A 453 15.92 22.35 -56.68
C GLN A 453 14.48 22.89 -56.74
N LYS A 454 14.15 23.61 -57.82
CA LYS A 454 12.79 24.11 -58.09
C LYS A 454 12.52 24.22 -59.59
N GLN A 455 11.93 23.18 -60.18
CA GLN A 455 11.14 23.09 -61.43
C GLN A 455 11.11 21.60 -61.86
N SER A 456 10.04 21.01 -62.38
CA SER A 456 8.62 21.39 -62.49
C SER A 456 7.82 20.15 -62.92
N GLY A 457 6.68 19.82 -62.30
CA GLY A 457 5.92 18.61 -62.65
C GLY A 457 4.71 18.36 -61.74
N GLN A 458 3.61 19.06 -62.01
CA GLN A 458 2.45 19.20 -61.12
C GLN A 458 1.41 18.08 -61.28
N ASN A 459 1.00 17.42 -60.19
CA ASN A 459 -0.41 17.08 -59.94
C ASN A 459 -0.74 16.74 -58.46
N LYS A 460 -1.97 17.05 -58.05
CA LYS A 460 -2.55 16.96 -56.68
C LYS A 460 -3.47 15.71 -56.54
N PRO A 461 -4.03 15.37 -55.35
CA PRO A 461 -3.78 15.89 -53.99
C PRO A 461 -3.47 14.79 -52.94
N GLY A 462 -2.54 15.06 -52.01
CA GLY A 462 -2.34 14.22 -50.82
C GLY A 462 -3.31 14.58 -49.69
N GLN A 463 -4.03 13.58 -49.16
CA GLN A 463 -5.01 13.73 -48.08
C GLN A 463 -4.33 13.54 -46.70
N ASN A 464 -4.72 14.34 -45.70
CA ASN A 464 -4.25 14.16 -44.33
C ASN A 464 -4.69 12.79 -43.77
N GLN A 465 -3.74 12.02 -43.22
CA GLN A 465 -4.04 11.00 -42.21
C GLN A 465 -3.32 11.34 -40.91
N SER A 466 -4.05 11.98 -40.01
CA SER A 466 -3.68 12.10 -38.61
C SER A 466 -3.87 10.75 -37.90
N GLY A 467 -2.77 10.04 -37.64
CA GLY A 467 -2.76 8.86 -36.78
C GLY A 467 -3.02 9.24 -35.32
N GLN A 468 -4.30 9.37 -34.96
CA GLN A 468 -4.73 9.77 -33.63
C GLN A 468 -4.90 8.53 -32.72
N ASN A 469 -3.87 8.21 -31.94
CA ASN A 469 -4.00 7.20 -30.89
C ASN A 469 -4.58 7.87 -29.63
N LYS A 470 -5.91 7.91 -29.52
CA LYS A 470 -6.63 8.35 -28.31
C LYS A 470 -6.74 7.17 -27.34
N GLN A 471 -6.36 7.42 -26.10
CA GLN A 471 -6.58 6.50 -24.99
C GLN A 471 -7.76 7.05 -24.18
N ASP A 472 -8.89 6.34 -24.20
CA ASP A 472 -10.13 6.82 -23.59
C ASP A 472 -10.09 6.73 -22.06
N ASN A 473 -10.44 7.83 -21.40
CA ASN A 473 -11.09 7.80 -20.10
C ASN A 473 -11.83 9.13 -19.86
N GLN A 474 -13.15 9.15 -20.05
CA GLN A 474 -14.01 10.18 -19.47
C GLN A 474 -15.32 9.58 -18.95
N ASN A 475 -15.64 9.97 -17.72
CA ASN A 475 -16.91 9.77 -17.06
C ASN A 475 -17.60 11.15 -16.88
N ALA A 476 -18.88 11.14 -16.50
CA ALA A 476 -19.73 12.29 -16.14
C ALA A 476 -20.37 13.11 -17.29
N GLY A 477 -21.53 12.63 -17.74
CA GLY A 477 -22.85 13.26 -17.53
C GLY A 477 -23.15 14.70 -18.03
N GLN A 478 -24.23 14.85 -18.80
CA GLN A 478 -25.50 15.39 -18.28
C GLN A 478 -26.68 15.27 -19.28
N ASP A 479 -27.82 14.82 -18.74
CA ASP A 479 -29.24 15.13 -19.04
C ASP A 479 -29.72 15.55 -20.45
N GLY A 480 -30.73 14.82 -20.95
CA GLY A 480 -31.57 15.22 -22.10
C GLY A 480 -32.61 14.14 -22.47
N GLN A 481 -33.89 14.38 -22.17
CA GLN A 481 -34.97 13.38 -22.24
C GLN A 481 -35.54 13.08 -23.65
N ASP A 482 -36.03 11.83 -23.76
CA ASP A 482 -37.19 11.33 -24.54
C ASP A 482 -37.38 11.72 -26.02
N ARG A 483 -37.40 10.70 -26.91
CA ARG A 483 -38.66 10.02 -27.31
C ARG A 483 -38.45 8.79 -28.22
N GLN A 484 -39.49 7.96 -28.28
CA GLN A 484 -39.58 6.66 -28.95
C GLN A 484 -39.90 6.77 -30.47
N GLY A 485 -39.62 5.70 -31.23
CA GLY A 485 -40.59 5.24 -32.25
C GLY A 485 -40.08 4.67 -33.58
N ALA A 486 -40.22 3.35 -33.74
CA ALA A 486 -40.56 2.63 -34.99
C ALA A 486 -39.59 2.64 -36.20
N GLN A 487 -39.71 1.79 -37.25
CA GLN A 487 -40.11 0.37 -37.41
C GLN A 487 -39.92 -0.02 -38.91
N GLY A 488 -39.61 -1.29 -39.24
CA GLY A 488 -39.48 -1.81 -40.63
C GLY A 488 -38.05 -2.28 -40.97
N LYS A 489 -37.69 -3.55 -41.25
CA LYS A 489 -38.32 -4.82 -41.71
C LYS A 489 -38.22 -5.05 -43.24
N GLN A 490 -37.89 -6.32 -43.59
CA GLN A 490 -37.75 -6.98 -44.91
C GLN A 490 -36.37 -6.89 -45.59
N ASP A 491 -35.85 -7.89 -46.31
CA ASP A 491 -35.91 -9.38 -46.35
C ASP A 491 -35.34 -9.83 -47.72
N SER A 492 -34.89 -11.10 -47.84
CA SER A 492 -34.42 -11.85 -49.06
C SER A 492 -32.88 -11.92 -49.21
N LYS A 493 -32.20 -13.07 -49.05
CA LYS A 493 -32.12 -14.31 -49.89
C LYS A 493 -31.41 -14.04 -51.24
N ASP A 494 -30.32 -14.72 -51.64
CA ASP A 494 -30.14 -16.19 -51.83
C ASP A 494 -28.66 -16.69 -51.84
N GLN A 495 -28.49 -18.02 -51.90
CA GLN A 495 -27.25 -18.83 -52.10
C GLN A 495 -27.29 -19.50 -53.53
N PRO A 496 -26.34 -20.34 -54.04
CA PRO A 496 -25.14 -21.00 -53.44
C PRO A 496 -23.83 -20.99 -54.31
N SER A 497 -22.86 -21.86 -53.93
CA SER A 497 -21.48 -22.14 -54.44
C SER A 497 -21.44 -22.98 -55.78
N PRO A 498 -20.32 -23.63 -56.28
CA PRO A 498 -18.95 -23.86 -55.74
C PRO A 498 -17.70 -23.96 -56.71
N ALA A 499 -16.52 -24.12 -56.08
CA ALA A 499 -15.31 -24.92 -56.46
C ALA A 499 -14.46 -24.69 -57.74
N GLN A 500 -13.12 -24.62 -57.60
CA GLN A 500 -12.14 -25.69 -57.98
C GLN A 500 -10.65 -25.28 -57.84
N THR A 501 -9.77 -26.27 -57.63
CA THR A 501 -8.27 -26.25 -57.73
C THR A 501 -7.87 -27.39 -58.66
N PRO A 502 -6.68 -27.42 -59.33
CA PRO A 502 -5.49 -28.09 -58.73
C PRO A 502 -4.07 -27.68 -59.26
N GLN A 503 -3.01 -28.07 -58.52
CA GLN A 503 -1.68 -28.69 -58.92
C GLN A 503 -0.85 -28.18 -60.15
N ASP A 504 0.46 -28.42 -60.35
CA ASP A 504 1.60 -29.01 -59.58
C ASP A 504 2.95 -28.62 -60.28
N GLY A 505 4.13 -28.91 -59.69
CA GLY A 505 5.39 -28.95 -60.46
C GLY A 505 6.74 -28.93 -59.70
N LYS A 506 7.39 -30.10 -59.55
CA LYS A 506 8.83 -30.28 -59.17
C LYS A 506 9.67 -30.50 -60.46
N SER A 507 11.01 -30.49 -60.54
CA SER A 507 12.03 -31.27 -59.78
C SER A 507 13.50 -30.92 -60.19
N GLN A 508 14.46 -31.11 -59.26
CA GLN A 508 15.80 -31.80 -59.36
C GLN A 508 16.86 -31.42 -60.44
N ASP A 509 18.10 -31.08 -60.04
CA ASP A 509 19.37 -31.88 -59.98
C ASP A 509 20.12 -32.01 -61.35
N GLN A 510 21.45 -32.15 -61.51
CA GLN A 510 22.64 -32.29 -60.64
C GLN A 510 23.96 -32.05 -61.43
N GLN A 511 25.08 -31.66 -60.76
CA GLN A 511 26.52 -31.99 -61.06
C GLN A 511 27.17 -31.63 -62.43
N SER A 512 28.49 -31.48 -62.65
CA SER A 512 29.72 -31.30 -61.81
C SER A 512 30.96 -31.03 -62.70
N LYS A 513 31.92 -30.17 -62.29
CA LYS A 513 33.40 -30.45 -62.17
C LYS A 513 34.33 -29.21 -62.09
N ASN A 514 35.45 -29.38 -61.36
CA ASN A 514 36.59 -28.46 -61.11
C ASN A 514 37.26 -27.88 -62.38
N GLY A 515 38.02 -26.76 -62.40
CA GLY A 515 38.55 -25.82 -61.37
C GLY A 515 39.34 -24.66 -62.07
N GLN A 516 40.32 -23.92 -61.51
CA GLN A 516 40.95 -23.82 -60.17
C GLN A 516 41.91 -22.57 -60.08
N GLY A 517 41.86 -21.75 -59.01
CA GLY A 517 42.78 -20.58 -58.74
C GLY A 517 42.40 -19.24 -59.44
N GLU A 518 42.62 -18.02 -58.92
CA GLU A 518 43.18 -17.49 -57.64
C GLU A 518 42.43 -16.20 -57.18
N GLN A 519 42.81 -15.61 -56.03
CA GLN A 519 42.05 -14.62 -55.25
C GLN A 519 42.11 -13.15 -55.74
N SER A 520 41.07 -12.34 -55.46
CA SER A 520 41.22 -11.12 -54.63
C SER A 520 39.92 -10.36 -54.26
N LYS A 521 39.83 -10.01 -52.96
CA LYS A 521 39.19 -8.84 -52.29
C LYS A 521 37.71 -8.47 -52.55
N GLN A 522 36.94 -8.51 -51.46
CA GLN A 522 35.72 -7.70 -51.26
C GLN A 522 36.07 -6.41 -50.50
N ASP A 523 35.42 -5.29 -50.85
CA ASP A 523 35.61 -3.99 -50.21
C ASP A 523 34.83 -3.83 -48.89
N ALA A 524 35.37 -3.00 -47.99
CA ALA A 524 34.83 -2.72 -46.67
C ALA A 524 34.15 -1.32 -46.61
N PRO A 525 33.21 -1.09 -45.66
CA PRO A 525 32.67 0.24 -45.38
C PRO A 525 33.73 1.19 -44.78
N PRO A 526 33.62 2.51 -44.97
CA PRO A 526 34.67 3.47 -44.62
C PRO A 526 34.81 3.70 -43.11
N GLN A 527 36.05 3.85 -42.65
CA GLN A 527 36.40 4.31 -41.30
C GLN A 527 36.32 5.85 -41.22
N SER A 528 35.73 6.39 -40.14
CA SER A 528 35.86 7.80 -39.75
C SER A 528 36.53 7.92 -38.38
N ALA A 529 37.12 9.09 -38.10
CA ALA A 529 38.12 9.31 -37.04
C ALA A 529 37.60 9.25 -35.58
N ASP A 530 36.29 9.07 -35.36
CA ASP A 530 35.67 9.23 -34.04
C ASP A 530 35.96 8.07 -33.06
N ALA A 531 36.23 6.86 -33.56
CA ALA A 531 36.47 5.69 -32.71
C ALA A 531 37.73 5.82 -31.83
N GLN A 532 38.80 6.45 -32.35
CA GLN A 532 40.02 6.69 -31.58
C GLN A 532 39.86 7.82 -30.55
N ALA A 533 39.11 8.88 -30.89
CA ALA A 533 38.79 9.96 -29.97
C ALA A 533 37.96 9.45 -28.77
N GLN A 534 36.97 8.58 -29.03
CA GLN A 534 36.16 7.94 -27.99
C GLN A 534 37.02 7.09 -27.04
N GLN A 535 37.92 6.26 -27.59
CA GLN A 535 38.82 5.41 -26.77
C GLN A 535 39.79 6.22 -25.92
N GLN A 536 40.30 7.35 -26.43
CA GLN A 536 41.17 8.25 -25.66
C GLN A 536 40.42 8.96 -24.53
N ALA A 537 39.17 9.36 -24.74
CA ALA A 537 38.32 9.93 -23.70
C ALA A 537 38.06 8.92 -22.56
N ASP A 538 37.68 7.69 -22.91
CA ASP A 538 37.43 6.61 -21.93
C ASP A 538 38.70 6.19 -21.16
N ALA A 539 39.88 6.29 -21.80
CA ALA A 539 41.16 6.06 -21.13
C ALA A 539 41.47 7.19 -20.12
N ALA A 540 41.34 8.45 -20.53
CA ALA A 540 41.57 9.61 -19.67
C ALA A 540 40.61 9.65 -18.47
N GLN A 541 39.34 9.28 -18.68
CA GLN A 541 38.34 9.21 -17.61
C GLN A 541 38.66 8.12 -16.58
N ARG A 542 39.08 6.92 -17.02
CA ARG A 542 39.55 5.85 -16.12
C ARG A 542 40.81 6.23 -15.34
N GLN A 543 41.70 7.01 -15.94
CA GLN A 543 42.91 7.48 -15.27
C GLN A 543 42.61 8.51 -14.18
N LYS A 544 41.69 9.46 -14.43
CA LYS A 544 41.16 10.39 -13.40
C LYS A 544 40.45 9.65 -12.27
N MET A 545 39.63 8.64 -12.59
CA MET A 545 38.92 7.81 -11.60
C MET A 545 39.91 7.12 -10.65
N ARG A 546 41.02 6.55 -11.19
CA ARG A 546 42.08 5.93 -10.39
C ARG A 546 42.83 6.93 -9.50
N GLN A 547 43.11 8.13 -9.99
CA GLN A 547 43.76 9.19 -9.20
C GLN A 547 42.85 9.69 -8.07
N ALA A 548 41.54 9.84 -8.32
CA ALA A 548 40.57 10.19 -7.29
C ALA A 548 40.47 9.11 -6.19
N MET A 549 40.43 7.84 -6.57
CA MET A 549 40.42 6.72 -5.60
C MET A 549 41.71 6.64 -4.77
N ALA A 550 42.88 6.90 -5.38
CA ALA A 550 44.14 6.96 -4.64
C ALA A 550 44.17 8.13 -3.63
N GLN A 551 43.67 9.31 -4.02
CA GLN A 551 43.59 10.48 -3.14
C GLN A 551 42.52 10.36 -2.05
N ALA A 552 41.49 9.52 -2.26
CA ALA A 552 40.52 9.17 -1.22
C ALA A 552 41.12 8.19 -0.20
N GLY A 553 41.93 7.21 -0.65
CA GLY A 553 42.61 6.25 0.23
C GLY A 553 43.52 6.91 1.27
N ASP A 554 44.39 7.84 0.85
CA ASP A 554 45.32 8.53 1.76
C ASP A 554 44.63 9.47 2.77
N LYS A 555 43.43 9.99 2.46
CA LYS A 555 42.70 10.89 3.37
C LYS A 555 41.85 10.18 4.42
N SER A 556 41.66 8.87 4.30
CA SER A 556 40.88 8.07 5.26
C SER A 556 41.70 7.52 6.43
N ALA A 557 43.03 7.67 6.42
CA ALA A 557 43.91 7.08 7.43
C ALA A 557 44.02 7.89 8.75
N ASP A 558 43.82 9.22 8.72
CA ASP A 558 44.11 10.12 9.84
C ASP A 558 42.88 10.66 10.61
N ALA A 559 41.65 10.24 10.24
CA ALA A 559 40.44 10.94 10.67
C ALA A 559 39.29 10.08 11.23
N ASN A 560 39.55 8.88 11.77
CA ASN A 560 38.49 8.13 12.48
C ASN A 560 38.95 7.39 13.74
N GLY A 561 39.60 8.11 14.65
CA GLY A 561 39.79 7.66 16.02
C GLY A 561 38.51 7.82 16.86
N LYS A 562 37.87 6.68 17.21
CA LYS A 562 36.68 6.52 18.06
C LYS A 562 35.31 6.70 17.39
N GLN A 563 34.75 5.61 16.83
CA GLN A 563 33.37 5.14 17.13
C GLN A 563 33.04 3.83 16.38
N GLU A 564 33.64 2.70 16.77
CA GLU A 564 33.15 1.37 16.36
C GLU A 564 33.57 0.27 17.33
N ALA A 565 33.09 0.37 18.58
CA ALA A 565 33.33 -0.61 19.64
C ALA A 565 32.11 -1.52 19.85
N ALA A 566 31.62 -2.16 18.78
CA ALA A 566 30.53 -3.15 18.86
C ALA A 566 30.51 -4.19 17.70
N ALA A 567 31.58 -4.31 16.91
CA ALA A 567 31.75 -5.39 15.93
C ALA A 567 32.75 -6.41 16.47
N VAL A 568 32.33 -7.67 16.55
CA VAL A 568 33.20 -8.79 16.97
C VAL A 568 34.38 -8.91 16.01
N SER A 569 35.55 -9.27 16.54
CA SER A 569 36.80 -9.42 15.78
C SER A 569 36.75 -10.60 14.80
N GLU A 570 36.07 -10.43 13.67
CA GLU A 570 36.11 -11.35 12.52
C GLU A 570 37.53 -11.36 11.92
N THR A 571 38.13 -12.56 11.84
CA THR A 571 39.43 -12.73 11.18
C THR A 571 39.35 -12.35 9.69
N PRO A 572 40.48 -12.02 9.03
CA PRO A 572 40.49 -11.76 7.59
C PRO A 572 39.86 -12.91 6.78
N GLU A 573 40.19 -14.15 7.15
CA GLU A 573 39.63 -15.37 6.53
C GLU A 573 38.11 -15.48 6.70
N GLN A 574 37.57 -15.17 7.89
CA GLN A 574 36.11 -15.16 8.13
C GLN A 574 35.40 -14.11 7.28
N ARG A 575 36.02 -12.93 7.08
CA ARG A 575 35.48 -11.90 6.18
C ARG A 575 35.54 -12.32 4.72
N GLU A 576 36.65 -12.92 4.26
CA GLU A 576 36.74 -13.46 2.90
C GLU A 576 35.71 -14.57 2.65
N GLN A 577 35.54 -15.48 3.61
CA GLN A 577 34.57 -16.56 3.52
C GLN A 577 33.14 -16.05 3.52
N ARG A 578 32.82 -15.04 4.34
CA ARG A 578 31.53 -14.33 4.33
C ARG A 578 31.29 -13.60 3.01
N GLN A 579 32.27 -12.88 2.48
CA GLN A 579 32.17 -12.20 1.19
C GLN A 579 32.02 -13.19 0.01
N ALA A 580 32.68 -14.34 0.08
CA ALA A 580 32.53 -15.42 -0.89
C ALA A 580 31.13 -16.05 -0.83
N VAL A 581 30.56 -16.23 0.37
CA VAL A 581 29.17 -16.67 0.58
C VAL A 581 28.18 -15.63 0.08
N ASP A 582 28.35 -14.34 0.40
CA ASP A 582 27.49 -13.27 -0.10
C ASP A 582 27.56 -13.13 -1.63
N ALA A 583 28.75 -13.29 -2.22
CA ALA A 583 28.94 -13.30 -3.68
C ALA A 583 28.37 -14.56 -4.35
N TRP A 584 28.26 -15.68 -3.62
CA TRP A 584 27.58 -16.89 -4.07
C TRP A 584 26.07 -16.74 -3.98
N LEU A 585 25.54 -16.23 -2.86
CA LEU A 585 24.11 -15.93 -2.67
C LEU A 585 23.58 -14.98 -3.76
N ARG A 586 24.31 -13.91 -4.09
CA ARG A 586 23.96 -12.99 -5.20
C ARG A 586 24.01 -13.61 -6.61
N ARG A 587 24.49 -14.84 -6.77
CA ARG A 587 24.48 -15.59 -8.04
C ARG A 587 23.40 -16.67 -8.10
N VAL A 588 22.76 -16.99 -6.98
CA VAL A 588 21.57 -17.85 -6.98
C VAL A 588 20.43 -17.06 -7.62
N PRO A 589 19.82 -17.52 -8.72
CA PRO A 589 18.66 -16.85 -9.28
C PRO A 589 17.50 -16.88 -8.28
N ASP A 590 16.80 -15.76 -8.10
CA ASP A 590 15.58 -15.68 -7.29
C ASP A 590 14.42 -16.42 -7.97
N ASP A 591 14.46 -17.76 -7.93
CA ASP A 591 13.35 -18.64 -8.28
C ASP A 591 12.54 -18.98 -7.01
N PRO A 592 11.40 -18.31 -6.75
CA PRO A 592 10.55 -18.63 -5.60
C PRO A 592 10.03 -20.08 -5.64
N GLY A 593 9.95 -20.73 -6.81
CA GLY A 593 9.59 -22.14 -6.93
C GLY A 593 10.65 -23.07 -6.34
N SER A 594 11.94 -22.75 -6.52
CA SER A 594 13.05 -23.49 -5.90
C SER A 594 13.06 -23.39 -4.37
N LEU A 595 12.71 -22.21 -3.83
CA LEU A 595 12.61 -21.97 -2.39
C LEU A 595 11.42 -22.74 -1.80
N LEU A 596 10.25 -22.69 -2.44
CA LEU A 596 9.08 -23.47 -2.02
C LEU A 596 9.35 -24.98 -2.06
N ARG A 597 9.94 -25.50 -3.15
CA ARG A 597 10.34 -26.91 -3.28
C ARG A 597 11.28 -27.33 -2.14
N THR A 598 12.26 -26.49 -1.81
CA THR A 598 13.23 -26.78 -0.75
C THR A 598 12.59 -26.74 0.63
N LYS A 599 11.74 -25.73 0.89
CA LYS A 599 10.94 -25.61 2.13
C LYS A 599 10.06 -26.84 2.34
N PHE A 600 9.27 -27.23 1.35
CA PHE A 600 8.34 -28.35 1.46
C PHE A 600 9.08 -29.69 1.61
N ARG A 601 10.21 -29.89 0.93
CA ARG A 601 11.04 -31.08 1.14
C ARG A 601 11.59 -31.17 2.57
N LEU A 602 12.13 -30.07 3.11
CA LEU A 602 12.64 -30.03 4.48
C LEU A 602 11.52 -30.24 5.52
N GLU A 603 10.33 -29.71 5.26
CA GLU A 603 9.16 -29.89 6.12
C GLU A 603 8.63 -31.34 6.07
N HIS A 604 8.57 -31.95 4.89
CA HIS A 604 8.28 -33.37 4.71
C HIS A 604 9.29 -34.27 5.45
N GLU A 605 10.60 -34.07 5.23
CA GLU A 605 11.67 -34.79 5.94
C GLU A 605 11.62 -34.61 7.46
N ARG A 606 11.05 -33.50 7.94
CA ARG A 606 10.81 -33.27 9.37
C ARG A 606 9.60 -34.05 9.87
N ARG A 607 8.45 -34.00 9.18
CA ARG A 607 7.24 -34.78 9.52
C ARG A 607 7.53 -36.28 9.59
N GLN A 608 8.28 -36.80 8.62
CA GLN A 608 8.75 -38.19 8.59
C GLN A 608 9.63 -38.56 9.79
N ARG A 609 10.53 -37.67 10.24
CA ARG A 609 11.34 -37.87 11.46
C ARG A 609 10.53 -37.76 12.75
N ASP A 610 9.54 -36.87 12.77
CA ASP A 610 8.66 -36.64 13.92
C ASP A 610 7.51 -37.68 14.00
N GLY A 611 7.42 -38.62 13.04
CA GLY A 611 6.44 -39.71 13.00
C GLY A 611 4.99 -39.25 12.73
N ARG A 612 4.82 -38.22 11.89
CA ARG A 612 3.53 -37.57 11.59
C ARG A 612 3.13 -37.66 10.13
#